data_AF-A0A0F8YMN7-F1
#
_entry.id   AF-A0A0F8YMN7-F1
#
_cell.length_a   1.000
_cell.length_b   1.000
_cell.length_c   1.000
_cell.angle_alpha   90.00
_cell.angle_beta   90.00
_cell.angle_gamma   90.00
#
_symmetry.space_group_name_H-M   'P 1'
#
loop_
_entity.id
_entity.type
_entity.pdbx_description
1 polymer ?
#
loop_
_entity_poly.entity_id
_entity_poly.type
_entity_poly.pdbx_seq_one_letter_code
_entity_poly.pdbx_strand_id
1 'polypeptide(L)'
;VIGFGLTGEELDSICNGTMAASPLRMIDDSGVGVADAFYAHMQGKEIPKIWSGPFIMVDECTEGRKHYVGATRISKPVMGY
;
A
#
# COMPACT_ATOMS: atom_id res chain seq x y z
N VAL A 1 11.62 -15.04 -4.10
CA VAL A 1 11.90 -13.66 -3.61
C VAL A 1 10.58 -13.04 -3.18
N ILE A 2 10.58 -12.17 -2.17
CA ILE A 2 9.39 -11.46 -1.66
C ILE A 2 9.62 -9.96 -1.85
N GLY A 3 8.61 -9.24 -2.36
CA GLY A 3 8.62 -7.78 -2.51
C GLY A 3 8.15 -7.02 -1.27
N PHE A 4 7.98 -5.71 -1.36
CA PHE A 4 7.39 -4.90 -0.30
C PHE A 4 6.63 -3.67 -0.80
N GLY A 5 5.30 -3.78 -0.79
CA GLY A 5 4.37 -2.68 -1.04
C GLY A 5 3.30 -2.97 -2.08
N LEU A 6 3.47 -4.05 -2.84
CA LEU A 6 2.69 -4.46 -4.00
C LEU A 6 2.53 -3.34 -5.02
N THR A 7 3.66 -2.87 -5.57
CA THR A 7 3.63 -1.96 -6.73
C THR A 7 3.12 -2.69 -7.97
N GLY A 8 2.84 -1.95 -9.05
CA GLY A 8 2.48 -2.58 -10.33
C GLY A 8 3.55 -3.56 -10.83
N GLU A 9 4.83 -3.22 -10.65
CA GLU A 9 5.96 -4.08 -11.04
C GLU A 9 6.07 -5.34 -10.18
N GLU A 10 5.79 -5.23 -8.88
CA GLU A 10 5.76 -6.39 -7.98
C GLU A 10 4.58 -7.31 -8.32
N LEU A 11 3.42 -6.74 -8.66
CA LEU A 11 2.29 -7.52 -9.15
C LEU A 11 2.61 -8.23 -10.47
N ASP A 12 3.24 -7.54 -11.43
CA ASP A 12 3.68 -8.15 -12.68
C ASP A 12 4.70 -9.28 -12.42
N SER A 13 5.57 -9.10 -11.44
CA SER A 13 6.55 -10.10 -10.99
C SER A 13 5.90 -11.31 -10.29
N ILE A 14 4.80 -11.11 -9.57
CA ILE A 14 3.99 -12.20 -9.02
C ILE A 14 3.29 -12.96 -10.15
N CYS A 15 2.67 -12.22 -11.08
CA CYS A 15 1.96 -12.80 -12.23
C CYS A 15 2.87 -13.59 -13.18
N ASN A 16 4.14 -13.21 -13.31
CA ASN A 16 5.11 -13.92 -14.15
C ASN A 16 5.89 -15.03 -13.39
N GLY A 17 5.65 -15.20 -12.09
CA GLY A 17 6.28 -16.23 -11.25
C GLY A 17 7.71 -15.93 -10.80
N THR A 18 8.23 -14.73 -11.02
CA THR A 18 9.59 -14.33 -10.56
C THR A 18 9.60 -13.82 -9.11
N MET A 19 8.44 -13.42 -8.58
CA MET A 19 8.21 -13.06 -7.19
C MET A 19 7.15 -13.99 -6.57
N ALA A 20 7.40 -14.42 -5.33
CA ALA A 20 6.51 -15.34 -4.63
C ALA A 20 5.33 -14.63 -3.97
N ALA A 21 5.55 -13.44 -3.42
CA ALA A 21 4.53 -12.64 -2.76
C ALA A 21 5.01 -11.19 -2.56
N SER A 22 4.09 -10.28 -2.28
CA SER A 22 4.38 -8.95 -1.75
C SER A 22 3.24 -8.48 -0.82
N PRO A 23 3.54 -7.85 0.34
CA PRO A 23 2.54 -7.21 1.15
C PRO A 23 2.05 -5.92 0.47
N LEU A 24 0.77 -5.87 0.12
CA LEU A 24 0.08 -4.67 -0.33
C LEU A 24 -0.05 -3.67 0.82
N ARG A 25 0.39 -2.44 0.56
CA ARG A 25 0.15 -1.28 1.42
C ARG A 25 -1.09 -0.53 0.95
N MET A 26 -2.03 -0.29 1.86
CA MET A 26 -3.12 0.66 1.64
C MET A 26 -2.59 2.09 1.81
N ILE A 27 -1.77 2.54 0.85
CA ILE A 27 -0.97 3.75 1.02
C ILE A 27 -1.83 5.01 1.20
N ASP A 28 -3.00 5.08 0.56
CA ASP A 28 -3.91 6.22 0.67
C ASP A 28 -4.47 6.39 2.10
N ASP A 29 -4.58 5.30 2.89
CA ASP A 29 -5.00 5.36 4.30
C ASP A 29 -4.01 6.18 5.15
N SER A 30 -2.73 6.23 4.77
CA SER A 30 -1.75 7.07 5.45
C SER A 30 -2.05 8.56 5.26
N GLY A 31 -2.54 8.97 4.08
CA GLY A 31 -2.99 10.33 3.83
C GLY A 31 -4.22 10.69 4.65
N VAL A 32 -5.17 9.76 4.78
CA VAL A 32 -6.35 9.91 5.64
C VAL A 32 -5.94 10.04 7.10
N GLY A 33 -5.07 9.16 7.61
CA GLY A 33 -4.59 9.21 8.98
C GLY A 33 -3.87 10.52 9.33
N VAL A 34 -3.14 11.10 8.37
CA VAL A 34 -2.52 12.42 8.53
C VAL A 34 -3.58 13.53 8.59
N ALA A 35 -4.57 13.51 7.69
CA ALA A 35 -5.66 14.48 7.69
C ALA A 35 -6.47 14.44 9.00
N ASP A 36 -6.79 13.24 9.49
CA ASP A 36 -7.51 13.03 10.76
C ASP A 36 -6.70 13.54 11.95
N ALA A 37 -5.37 13.32 11.95
CA ALA A 37 -4.48 13.84 12.98
C ALA A 37 -4.49 15.38 13.01
N PHE A 38 -4.43 16.04 11.85
CA PHE A 38 -4.54 17.51 11.80
C PHE A 38 -5.90 18.00 12.28
N TYR A 39 -6.99 17.34 11.88
CA TYR A 39 -8.33 17.70 12.33
C TYR A 39 -8.49 17.56 13.85
N ALA A 40 -7.97 16.47 14.43
CA ALA A 40 -7.96 16.26 15.88
C ALA A 40 -7.10 17.31 16.60
N HIS A 41 -5.95 17.68 16.03
CA HIS A 41 -5.09 18.75 16.56
C HIS A 41 -5.84 20.08 16.67
N MET A 42 -6.56 20.47 15.60
CA MET A 42 -7.35 21.70 15.56
C MET A 42 -8.47 21.74 16.62
N GLN A 43 -8.91 20.56 17.09
CA GLN A 43 -9.91 20.42 18.15
C GLN A 43 -9.30 20.33 19.56
N GLY A 44 -7.98 20.44 19.70
CA GLY A 44 -7.28 20.28 20.97
C GLY A 44 -7.33 18.86 21.53
N LYS A 45 -7.58 17.86 20.67
CA LYS A 45 -7.62 16.44 21.07
C LYS A 45 -6.21 15.85 21.11
N GLU A 46 -6.04 14.83 21.95
CA GLU A 46 -4.82 14.01 21.90
C GLU A 46 -4.79 13.18 20.61
N ILE A 47 -3.58 13.05 20.04
CA ILE A 47 -3.34 12.36 18.78
C ILE A 47 -2.40 11.19 19.05
N PRO A 48 -2.67 10.00 18.49
CA PRO A 48 -1.73 8.89 18.55
C PRO A 48 -0.37 9.28 17.94
N LYS A 49 0.72 9.01 18.65
CA LYS A 49 2.08 9.28 18.16
C LYS A 49 2.49 8.37 17.00
N ILE A 50 1.85 7.21 16.89
CA ILE A 50 2.16 6.18 15.92
C ILE A 50 0.85 5.68 15.35
N TRP A 51 0.81 5.53 14.03
CA TRP A 51 -0.29 4.92 13.30
C TRP A 51 0.28 3.99 12.23
N SER A 52 -0.43 2.91 11.96
CA SER A 52 -0.11 1.99 10.86
C SER A 52 -1.41 1.54 10.21
N GLY A 53 -1.44 1.59 8.88
CA GLY A 53 -2.52 1.04 8.08
C GLY A 53 -2.39 -0.48 7.94
N PRO A 54 -3.46 -1.15 7.46
CA PRO A 54 -3.44 -2.58 7.23
C PRO A 54 -2.50 -2.95 6.08
N PHE A 55 -2.03 -4.19 6.11
CA PHE A 55 -1.34 -4.84 5.01
C PHE A 55 -2.12 -6.08 4.59
N ILE A 56 -2.14 -6.36 3.29
CA ILE A 56 -2.72 -7.58 2.72
C ILE A 56 -1.60 -8.34 2.03
N MET A 57 -1.41 -9.61 2.36
CA MET A 57 -0.45 -10.43 1.63
C MET A 57 -1.05 -10.83 0.30
N VAL A 58 -0.31 -10.56 -0.79
CA VAL A 58 -0.69 -10.98 -2.14
C VAL A 58 0.40 -11.91 -2.67
N ASP A 59 0.00 -13.14 -2.96
CA ASP A 59 0.83 -14.20 -3.54
C ASP A 59 0.23 -14.78 -4.83
N GLU A 60 -0.92 -14.26 -5.28
CA GLU A 60 -1.63 -14.74 -6.46
C GLU A 60 -2.04 -13.58 -7.39
N CYS A 61 -1.86 -13.80 -8.69
CA CYS A 61 -2.02 -12.76 -9.71
C CYS A 61 -3.45 -12.21 -9.83
N THR A 62 -4.45 -13.08 -9.77
CA THR A 62 -5.87 -12.71 -9.93
C THR A 62 -6.35 -11.89 -8.74
N GLU A 63 -5.98 -12.29 -7.53
CA GLU A 63 -6.24 -11.57 -6.29
C GLU A 63 -5.53 -10.21 -6.28
N GLY A 64 -4.24 -10.17 -6.62
CA GLY A 64 -3.48 -8.93 -6.78
C GLY A 64 -4.08 -7.97 -7.81
N ARG A 65 -4.57 -8.48 -8.95
CA ARG A 65 -5.24 -7.66 -9.98
C ARG A 65 -6.56 -7.08 -9.51
N LYS A 66 -7.33 -7.75 -8.65
CA LYS A 66 -8.56 -7.18 -8.08
C LYS A 66 -8.24 -5.93 -7.26
N HIS A 67 -7.21 -5.99 -6.43
CA HIS A 67 -6.75 -4.83 -5.65
C HIS A 67 -6.23 -3.72 -6.56
N TYR A 68 -5.47 -4.07 -7.60
CA TYR A 68 -4.92 -3.11 -8.56
C TYR A 68 -6.00 -2.36 -9.36
N VAL A 69 -7.06 -3.05 -9.81
CA VAL A 69 -8.19 -2.42 -10.53
C VAL A 69 -9.02 -1.54 -9.60
N GLY A 70 -9.14 -1.91 -8.32
CA GLY A 70 -9.80 -1.10 -7.31
C GLY A 70 -8.98 0.12 -6.85
N ALA A 71 -7.70 0.21 -7.23
CA ALA A 71 -6.83 1.28 -6.78
C ALA A 71 -7.18 2.61 -7.45
N THR A 72 -7.42 3.62 -6.64
CA THR A 72 -7.63 5.02 -7.05
C THR A 72 -6.35 5.64 -7.62
N ARG A 73 -5.18 5.16 -7.17
CA ARG A 73 -3.85 5.59 -7.64
C ARG A 73 -2.87 4.43 -7.60
N ILE A 74 -2.04 4.32 -8.64
CA ILE A 74 -0.99 3.32 -8.72
C ILE A 74 0.37 4.03 -8.70
N SER A 75 1.19 3.68 -7.71
CA SER A 75 2.57 4.16 -7.65
C SER A 75 3.41 3.44 -8.70
N LYS A 76 4.09 4.22 -9.55
CA LYS A 76 5.17 3.75 -10.43
C LYS A 76 6.49 4.35 -9.92
N PRO A 77 7.02 3.85 -8.80
CA PRO A 77 8.28 4.38 -8.30
C PRO A 77 9.34 4.12 -9.36
N VAL A 78 10.07 5.16 -9.77
CA VAL A 78 11.27 4.98 -10.58
C VAL A 78 12.30 4.33 -9.66
N MET A 79 12.48 3.01 -9.79
CA MET A 79 13.59 2.31 -9.16
C MET A 79 14.87 2.88 -9.77
N GLY A 80 15.68 3.54 -8.95
CA GLY A 80 16.92 4.20 -9.39
C GLY A 80 17.84 3.21 -10.12
N TYR A 81 18.42 3.68 -11.23
CA TYR A 81 19.45 2.98 -11.99
C TYR A 81 20.75 2.81 -11.19
#